data_AF-A0A7J9N3Y9-F1
#
_entry.id   AF-A0A7J9N3Y9-F1
#
_cell.length_a   1.000
_cell.length_b   1.000
_cell.length_c   1.000
_cell.angle_alpha   90.00
_cell.angle_beta   90.00
_cell.angle_gamma   90.00
#
_symmetry.space_group_name_H-M   'P 1'
#
loop_
_entity.id
_entity.type
_entity.pdbx_description
1 polymer ?
#
loop_
_entity_poly.entity_id
_entity_poly.type
_entity_poly.pdbx_seq_one_letter_code
_entity_poly.pdbx_strand_id
1 'polypeptide(L)'
;MAPKENDKIIKENNCATKIGLPCVLEAFLTIFKTGSIPHNCCCELVVLGKVCHLALVNRTLENPLFKYLNPATIIARSIQTWNNCLAWIESPSPST
;
A
#
# COMPACT_ATOMS: atom_id res chain seq x y z
N MET A 1 13.63 -6.89 -6.15
CA MET A 1 12.85 -8.14 -5.99
C MET A 1 12.62 -8.72 -7.37
N ALA A 2 12.70 -10.04 -7.55
CA ALA A 2 12.38 -10.64 -8.86
C ALA A 2 10.85 -10.66 -9.05
N PRO A 3 10.31 -10.51 -10.29
CA PRO A 3 8.87 -10.46 -10.55
C PRO A 3 8.08 -11.63 -9.95
N LYS A 4 8.68 -12.83 -9.96
CA LYS A 4 8.09 -14.05 -9.42
C LYS A 4 7.93 -14.04 -7.90
N GLU A 5 8.71 -13.22 -7.18
CA GLU A 5 8.69 -13.18 -5.72
C GLU A 5 7.47 -12.41 -5.20
N ASN A 6 7.12 -11.28 -5.83
CA ASN A 6 5.93 -10.50 -5.45
C ASN A 6 4.65 -11.30 -5.64
N ASP A 7 4.51 -11.97 -6.80
CA ASP A 7 3.35 -12.82 -7.10
C ASP A 7 3.19 -13.96 -6.08
N LYS A 8 4.31 -14.58 -5.68
CA LYS A 8 4.32 -15.62 -4.65
C LYS A 8 3.86 -15.06 -3.31
N ILE A 9 4.44 -13.95 -2.85
CA ILE A 9 4.07 -13.28 -1.59
C ILE A 9 2.57 -12.94 -1.59
N ILE A 10 2.08 -12.33 -2.67
CA ILE A 10 0.67 -11.92 -2.82
C ILE A 10 -0.27 -13.13 -2.66
N LYS A 11 0.06 -14.23 -3.34
CA LYS A 11 -0.75 -15.45 -3.33
C LYS A 11 -0.71 -16.15 -1.97
N GLU A 12 0.48 -16.39 -1.41
CA GLU A 12 0.65 -17.14 -0.15
C GLU A 12 0.04 -16.40 1.05
N ASN A 13 0.01 -15.07 1.03
CA ASN A 13 -0.54 -14.26 2.12
C ASN A 13 -1.99 -13.80 1.90
N ASN A 14 -2.65 -14.25 0.83
CA ASN A 14 -4.00 -13.85 0.43
C ASN A 14 -4.18 -12.32 0.43
N CYS A 15 -3.20 -11.58 -0.08
CA CYS A 15 -3.16 -10.12 0.08
C CYS A 15 -4.38 -9.42 -0.52
N ALA A 16 -4.84 -9.88 -1.69
CA ALA A 16 -5.94 -9.23 -2.41
C ALA A 16 -7.30 -9.30 -1.70
N THR A 17 -7.48 -10.19 -0.72
CA THR A 17 -8.77 -10.35 -0.02
C THR A 17 -8.87 -9.55 1.28
N LYS A 18 -7.77 -8.89 1.70
CA LYS A 18 -7.68 -8.21 3.01
C LYS A 18 -8.05 -6.73 2.97
N ILE A 19 -8.25 -6.17 1.79
CA ILE A 19 -8.54 -4.75 1.57
C ILE A 19 -9.66 -4.59 0.55
N GLY A 20 -10.59 -3.68 0.83
CA GLY A 20 -11.71 -3.35 -0.03
C GLY A 20 -11.28 -2.55 -1.25
N LEU A 21 -11.98 -2.74 -2.36
CA LEU A 21 -11.71 -2.03 -3.62
C LEU A 21 -11.64 -0.49 -3.46
N PRO A 22 -12.52 0.18 -2.69
CA PRO A 22 -12.41 1.62 -2.47
C PRO A 22 -11.04 2.02 -1.89
N CYS A 23 -10.58 1.30 -0.86
CA CYS A 23 -9.30 1.61 -0.21
C CYS A 23 -8.08 1.23 -1.05
N VAL A 24 -8.20 0.21 -1.91
CA VAL A 24 -7.19 -0.06 -2.95
C VAL A 24 -7.03 1.13 -3.89
N LEU A 25 -8.14 1.72 -4.36
CA LEU A 25 -8.10 2.86 -5.27
C LEU A 25 -7.49 4.10 -4.60
N GLU A 26 -7.87 4.40 -3.36
CA GLU A 26 -7.32 5.53 -2.60
C GLU A 26 -5.82 5.36 -2.32
N ALA A 27 -5.39 4.16 -1.92
CA ALA A 27 -3.97 3.85 -1.73
C ALA A 27 -3.19 4.00 -3.04
N PHE A 28 -3.75 3.51 -4.16
CA PHE A 28 -3.15 3.65 -5.48
C PHE A 28 -2.98 5.11 -5.88
N LEU A 29 -4.04 5.93 -5.75
CA LEU A 29 -3.99 7.37 -6.08
C LEU A 29 -2.96 8.10 -5.22
N THR A 30 -2.91 7.79 -3.92
CA THR A 30 -1.96 8.38 -2.97
C THR A 30 -0.51 8.07 -3.35
N ILE A 31 -0.23 6.83 -3.73
CA ILE A 31 1.15 6.34 -3.96
C ILE A 31 1.65 6.70 -5.37
N PHE A 32 0.82 6.48 -6.40
CA PHE A 32 1.22 6.59 -7.81
C PHE A 32 0.96 7.95 -8.43
N LYS A 33 0.11 8.79 -7.82
CA LYS A 33 -0.09 10.18 -8.23
C LYS A 33 0.45 11.09 -7.14
N THR A 34 -0.43 11.73 -6.39
CA THR A 34 -0.15 12.54 -5.20
C THR A 34 -1.48 12.65 -4.45
N GLY A 35 -1.49 12.40 -3.14
CA GLY A 35 -2.70 12.48 -2.35
C GLY A 35 -2.48 12.09 -0.89
N SER A 36 -3.57 11.92 -0.15
CA SER A 36 -3.58 11.39 1.21
C SER A 36 -4.61 10.28 1.29
N ILE A 37 -4.25 9.18 1.94
CA ILE A 37 -5.18 8.09 2.18
C ILE A 37 -6.21 8.50 3.24
N PRO A 38 -7.51 8.27 3.03
CA PRO A 38 -8.52 8.58 4.03
C PRO A 38 -8.40 7.65 5.23
N HIS A 39 -8.83 8.14 6.40
CA HIS A 39 -8.62 7.45 7.67
C HIS A 39 -9.27 6.05 7.70
N ASN A 40 -10.51 5.88 7.24
CA ASN A 40 -11.14 4.56 7.18
C ASN A 40 -10.31 3.53 6.38
N CYS A 41 -9.57 3.97 5.37
CA CYS A 41 -8.69 3.12 4.59
C CYS A 41 -7.35 2.82 5.26
N CYS A 42 -6.92 3.59 6.27
CA CYS A 42 -5.76 3.24 7.06
C CYS A 42 -5.97 1.97 7.88
N CYS A 43 -7.17 1.76 8.44
CA CYS A 43 -7.50 0.53 9.16
C CYS A 43 -7.33 -0.70 8.26
N GLU A 44 -7.90 -0.67 7.06
CA GLU A 44 -7.79 -1.76 6.09
C GLU A 44 -6.36 -1.95 5.60
N LEU A 45 -5.62 -0.85 5.37
CA LEU A 45 -4.22 -0.93 4.97
C LEU A 45 -3.38 -1.60 6.05
N VAL A 46 -3.57 -1.27 7.33
CA VAL A 46 -2.85 -1.91 8.44
C VAL A 46 -3.20 -3.39 8.55
N VAL A 47 -4.48 -3.76 8.39
CA VAL A 47 -4.94 -5.16 8.36
C VAL A 47 -4.35 -5.95 7.18
N LEU A 48 -4.23 -5.33 6.01
CA LEU A 48 -3.56 -5.91 4.84
C LEU A 48 -2.13 -6.35 5.19
N GLY A 49 -1.42 -5.55 5.99
CA GLY A 49 -0.08 -5.84 6.46
C GLY A 49 1.01 -5.29 5.53
N LYS A 50 2.15 -4.89 6.12
CA LYS A 50 3.24 -4.21 5.39
C LYS A 50 3.81 -5.06 4.25
N VAL A 51 3.91 -6.36 4.46
CA VAL A 51 4.41 -7.32 3.46
C VAL A 51 3.51 -7.33 2.23
N CYS A 52 2.20 -7.47 2.41
CA CYS A 52 1.23 -7.45 1.33
C CYS A 52 1.18 -6.10 0.63
N HIS A 53 1.16 -5.01 1.40
CA HIS A 53 1.18 -3.64 0.88
C HIS A 53 2.35 -3.39 -0.08
N LEU A 54 3.57 -3.71 0.36
CA LEU A 54 4.76 -3.53 -0.46
C LEU A 54 4.81 -4.49 -1.65
N ALA A 55 4.39 -5.75 -1.49
CA ALA A 55 4.35 -6.71 -2.58
C ALA A 55 3.39 -6.29 -3.70
N LEU A 56 2.20 -5.79 -3.35
CA LEU A 56 1.22 -5.27 -4.31
C LEU A 56 1.78 -4.05 -5.07
N VAL A 57 2.38 -3.08 -4.37
CA VAL A 57 2.97 -1.89 -5.02
C VAL A 57 4.12 -2.27 -5.96
N ASN A 58 5.02 -3.14 -5.52
CA ASN A 58 6.11 -3.63 -6.39
C ASN A 58 5.55 -4.35 -7.62
N ARG A 59 4.53 -5.21 -7.43
CA ARG A 59 3.88 -5.92 -8.53
C ARG A 59 3.20 -4.98 -9.52
N THR A 60 2.63 -3.88 -9.04
CA THR A 60 2.07 -2.83 -9.89
C THR A 60 3.15 -2.14 -10.71
N LEU A 61 4.31 -1.81 -10.11
CA LEU A 61 5.44 -1.18 -10.81
C LEU A 61 6.03 -2.04 -11.93
N GLU A 62 5.86 -3.37 -11.87
CA GLU A 62 6.25 -4.28 -12.95
C GLU A 62 5.38 -4.16 -14.20
N ASN A 63 4.18 -3.56 -14.09
CA ASN A 63 3.32 -3.35 -15.24
C ASN A 63 3.95 -2.28 -16.18
N PRO A 64 4.14 -2.57 -17.49
CA PRO A 64 4.74 -1.64 -18.44
C PRO A 64 4.08 -0.26 -18.53
N LEU A 65 2.82 -0.13 -18.10
CA LEU A 65 2.12 1.16 -18.00
C LEU A 65 2.82 2.15 -17.06
N PHE A 66 3.59 1.66 -16.08
CA PHE A 66 4.28 2.49 -15.09
C PHE A 66 5.80 2.62 -15.33
N LYS A 67 6.29 2.16 -16.50
CA LYS A 67 7.74 2.13 -16.81
C LYS A 67 8.46 3.48 -16.76
N TYR A 68 7.73 4.58 -16.85
CA TYR A 68 8.27 5.95 -16.80
C TYR A 68 8.30 6.54 -15.39
N LEU A 69 7.68 5.89 -14.41
CA LEU A 69 7.75 6.31 -13.02
C LEU A 69 9.10 5.93 -12.43
N ASN A 70 9.62 6.74 -11.52
CA ASN A 70 10.80 6.38 -10.73
C ASN A 70 10.39 5.38 -9.63
N PRO A 71 10.82 4.10 -9.70
CA PRO A 71 10.41 3.10 -8.71
C PRO A 71 10.81 3.48 -7.28
N ALA A 72 11.97 4.09 -7.08
CA ALA A 72 12.44 4.49 -5.75
C ALA A 72 11.50 5.53 -5.12
N THR A 73 11.03 6.50 -5.91
CA THR A 73 10.07 7.51 -5.45
C THR A 73 8.73 6.88 -5.05
N ILE A 74 8.23 5.94 -5.86
CA ILE A 74 6.95 5.27 -5.60
C ILE A 74 7.05 4.38 -4.35
N ILE A 75 8.15 3.66 -4.18
CA ILE A 75 8.39 2.83 -2.99
C ILE A 75 8.55 3.69 -1.74
N ALA A 76 9.28 4.82 -1.81
CA ALA A 76 9.40 5.74 -0.69
C ALA A 76 8.02 6.28 -0.26
N ARG A 77 7.17 6.68 -1.21
CA ARG A 77 5.79 7.11 -0.92
C ARG A 77 4.95 5.98 -0.33
N SER A 78 5.07 4.76 -0.85
CA SER A 78 4.37 3.59 -0.31
C SER A 78 4.72 3.31 1.14
N ILE A 79 6.01 3.39 1.50
CA ILE A 79 6.50 3.26 2.87
C ILE A 79 5.96 4.40 3.75
N GLN A 80 5.99 5.64 3.24
CA GLN A 80 5.45 6.80 3.96
C GLN A 80 3.95 6.63 4.24
N THR A 81 3.14 6.23 3.25
CA THR A 81 1.71 5.97 3.43
C THR A 81 1.46 4.91 4.50
N TRP A 82 2.21 3.81 4.47
CA TRP A 82 2.12 2.77 5.50
C TRP A 82 2.41 3.33 6.90
N ASN A 83 3.54 4.03 7.06
CA ASN A 83 3.97 4.57 8.36
C ASN A 83 2.97 5.61 8.89
N ASN A 84 2.40 6.45 8.01
CA ASN A 84 1.38 7.42 8.39
C ASN A 84 0.12 6.73 8.92
N CYS A 85 -0.35 5.67 8.26
CA CYS A 85 -1.48 4.90 8.74
C CYS A 85 -1.19 4.18 10.07
N LEU A 86 -0.02 3.58 10.21
CA LEU A 86 0.38 2.90 11.44
C LEU A 86 0.44 3.88 12.62
N ALA A 87 1.13 5.00 12.44
CA ALA A 87 1.24 6.05 13.46
C ALA A 87 -0.13 6.60 13.87
N TRP A 88 -1.07 6.69 12.93
CA TRP A 88 -2.43 7.15 13.22
C TRP A 88 -3.20 6.12 14.07
N ILE A 89 -3.12 4.83 13.74
CA ILE A 89 -3.79 3.76 14.51
C ILE A 89 -3.18 3.60 15.92
N GLU A 90 -1.87 3.80 16.04
CA GLU A 90 -1.15 3.76 17.33
C GLU A 90 -1.31 5.05 18.15
N SER A 91 -1.84 6.13 17.54
CA SER A 91 -2.08 7.37 18.26
C SER A 91 -3.21 7.15 19.28
N PRO A 92 -3.00 7.46 20.57
CA PRO A 92 -4.07 7.38 21.55
C PRO A 92 -5.20 8.30 21.09
N SER A 93 -6.42 7.75 21.00
CA SER A 93 -7.61 8.56 20.71
C SER A 93 -7.61 9.75 21.67
N PRO A 94 -7.75 11.00 21.18
CA PRO A 94 -7.90 12.12 22.09
C PRO A 94 -9.08 11.81 23.00
N SER A 95 -8.80 11.73 24.30
CA SER A 95 -9.82 11.53 25.31
C SER A 95 -10.75 12.75 25.25
N THR A 96 -11.96 12.55 24.72
CA THR A 96 -13.07 13.51 24.86
C THR A 96 -13.68 13.40 26.24
#